data_AF-A0A414SKB0-F1
#
_entry.id   AF-A0A414SKB0-F1
#
_cell.length_a   1.000
_cell.length_b   1.000
_cell.length_c   1.000
_cell.angle_alpha   90.00
_cell.angle_beta   90.00
_cell.angle_gamma   90.00
#
_symmetry.space_group_name_H-M   'P 1'
#
loop_
_entity.id
_entity.type
_entity.pdbx_description
1 polymer ?
#
loop_
_entity_poly.entity_id
_entity_poly.type
_entity_poly.pdbx_seq_one_letter_code
_entity_poly.pdbx_strand_id
1 'polypeptide(L)'
;MTVEQANGNYNYMYEFRIDKSWYPCHLLNDSVENEHCMIFTRNGSVIHEQLQDIRKMRKEDYLQNRKEVVEWLGKWAYNHGIHENVHDDLKLFDSVDDLMRS
;
A
#
# COMPACT_ATOMS: atom_id res chain seq x y z
N MET A 1 -0.06 4.22 16.56
CA MET A 1 -0.91 3.72 15.47
C MET A 1 -2.18 3.06 15.99
N THR A 2 -3.30 3.78 15.95
CA THR A 2 -4.62 3.15 16.04
C THR A 2 -5.01 2.58 14.69
N VAL A 3 -5.94 1.62 14.66
CA VAL A 3 -6.51 1.09 13.40
C VAL A 3 -7.08 2.22 12.53
N GLU A 4 -7.61 3.29 13.14
CA GLU A 4 -8.10 4.47 12.42
C GLU A 4 -6.99 5.30 11.75
N GLN A 5 -5.77 5.36 12.30
CA GLN A 5 -4.65 6.09 11.69
C GLN A 5 -4.08 5.36 10.47
N ALA A 6 -4.10 4.03 10.49
CA ALA A 6 -3.67 3.20 9.37
C ALA A 6 -4.75 3.02 8.29
N ASN A 7 -6.00 3.43 8.56
CA ASN A 7 -7.16 3.27 7.67
C ASN A 7 -7.07 4.03 6.33
N GLY A 8 -6.11 4.94 6.17
CA GLY A 8 -5.93 5.74 4.96
C GLY A 8 -5.22 5.03 3.79
N ASN A 9 -4.57 3.88 4.00
CA ASN A 9 -3.67 3.29 2.99
C ASN A 9 -3.58 1.74 3.01
N TYR A 10 -4.66 1.06 3.40
CA TYR A 10 -4.70 -0.40 3.51
C TYR A 10 -4.84 -1.15 2.18
N ASN A 11 -4.63 -0.51 1.04
CA ASN A 11 -4.88 -1.08 -0.29
C ASN A 11 -3.63 -1.47 -1.08
N TYR A 12 -2.45 -1.55 -0.45
CA TYR A 12 -1.21 -2.00 -1.10
C TYR A 12 -0.83 -1.15 -2.33
N MET A 13 -1.05 0.16 -2.26
CA MET A 13 -0.74 1.09 -3.37
C MET A 13 0.75 1.35 -3.53
N TYR A 14 1.56 0.87 -2.60
CA TYR A 14 3.00 1.00 -2.59
C TYR A 14 3.64 -0.36 -2.78
N GLU A 15 4.88 -0.31 -3.23
CA GLU A 15 5.73 -1.47 -3.34
C GLU A 15 7.12 -1.17 -2.79
N PHE A 16 7.72 -2.19 -2.19
CA PHE A 16 9.07 -2.13 -1.66
C PHE A 16 10.00 -3.08 -2.41
N ARG A 17 11.28 -2.75 -2.47
CA ARG A 17 12.28 -3.50 -3.23
C ARG A 17 12.99 -4.51 -2.34
N ILE A 18 13.05 -5.76 -2.80
CA ILE A 18 14.00 -6.77 -2.31
C ILE A 18 14.84 -7.20 -3.51
N ASP A 19 16.15 -6.96 -3.45
CA ASP A 19 17.08 -7.17 -4.56
C ASP A 19 16.59 -6.46 -5.85
N LYS A 20 16.14 -7.20 -6.87
CA LYS A 20 15.69 -6.67 -8.16
C LYS A 20 14.17 -6.67 -8.33
N SER A 21 13.43 -7.12 -7.32
CA SER A 21 12.00 -7.33 -7.38
C SER A 21 11.25 -6.35 -6.47
N TRP A 22 10.06 -5.95 -6.91
CA TRP A 22 9.18 -5.08 -6.16
C TRP A 22 7.98 -5.87 -5.64
N TYR A 23 7.59 -5.59 -4.40
CA TYR A 23 6.58 -6.35 -3.68
C TYR A 23 5.54 -5.41 -3.05
N PRO A 24 4.24 -5.72 -3.12
CA PRO A 24 3.21 -4.88 -2.52
C PRO A 24 3.39 -4.70 -1.00
N CYS A 25 3.19 -3.48 -0.51
CA CYS A 25 3.21 -3.14 0.91
C CYS A 25 2.24 -2.00 1.25
N HIS A 26 2.02 -1.82 2.56
CA HIS A 26 1.38 -0.62 3.11
C HIS A 26 2.41 0.26 3.77
N LEU A 27 2.28 1.58 3.59
CA LEU A 27 3.01 2.53 4.40
C LEU A 27 2.28 2.71 5.73
N LEU A 28 3.02 2.53 6.83
CA LEU A 28 2.57 2.80 8.18
C LEU A 28 3.04 4.22 8.53
N ASN A 29 2.29 5.21 8.04
CA ASN A 29 2.61 6.63 8.20
C ASN A 29 2.44 7.07 9.66
N ASP A 30 3.53 7.13 10.42
CA ASP A 30 3.60 8.03 11.59
C ASP A 30 4.79 9.01 11.49
N SER A 31 5.82 8.75 10.67
CA SER A 31 6.84 9.73 10.26
C SER A 31 7.77 9.14 9.18
N VAL A 32 8.14 9.96 8.20
CA VAL A 32 9.36 9.72 7.40
C VAL A 32 10.52 10.27 8.23
N GLU A 33 11.09 9.44 9.09
CA GLU A 33 12.26 9.82 9.88
C GLU A 33 13.52 9.43 9.13
N ASN A 34 14.39 10.40 8.85
CA ASN A 34 15.73 10.18 8.30
C ASN A 34 15.73 9.30 7.03
N GLU A 35 14.86 9.59 6.06
CA GLU A 35 14.74 8.83 4.79
C GLU A 35 14.32 7.36 4.94
N HIS A 36 13.74 6.99 6.08
CA HIS A 36 13.16 5.66 6.29
C HIS A 36 11.65 5.77 6.51
N CYS A 37 10.93 4.72 6.12
CA CYS A 37 9.52 4.55 6.46
C CYS A 37 9.27 3.15 7.04
N MET A 38 8.22 3.03 7.85
CA MET A 38 7.74 1.74 8.29
C MET A 38 6.73 1.21 7.28
N ILE A 39 6.87 -0.05 6.90
CA ILE A 39 5.94 -0.73 6.02
C ILE A 39 5.35 -1.98 6.64
N PHE A 40 4.10 -2.26 6.32
CA PHE A 40 3.46 -3.55 6.54
C PHE A 40 3.51 -4.36 5.25
N THR A 41 4.28 -5.44 5.28
CA THR A 41 4.46 -6.33 4.12
C THR A 41 3.31 -7.32 4.01
N ARG A 42 3.05 -7.82 2.80
CA ARG A 42 1.99 -8.81 2.56
C ARG A 42 2.14 -10.10 3.40
N ASN A 43 3.35 -10.44 3.85
CA ASN A 43 3.58 -11.63 4.67
C ASN A 43 3.26 -11.41 6.17
N GLY A 44 2.75 -10.23 6.55
CA GLY A 44 2.37 -9.92 7.92
C GLY A 44 3.48 -9.32 8.78
N SER A 45 4.63 -8.97 8.19
CA SER A 45 5.74 -8.35 8.92
C SER A 45 5.68 -6.83 8.83
N VAL A 46 6.03 -6.17 9.94
CA VAL A 46 6.35 -4.73 9.97
C VAL A 46 7.86 -4.58 9.88
N ILE A 47 8.34 -3.80 8.92
CA ILE A 47 9.78 -3.55 8.72
C ILE A 47 10.06 -2.07 8.48
N HIS A 48 11.30 -1.64 8.71
CA HIS A 48 11.79 -0.30 8.38
C HIS A 48 12.57 -0.38 7.07
N GLU A 49 12.19 0.45 6.09
CA GLU A 49 12.82 0.48 4.77
C GLU A 49 13.26 1.87 4.39
N GLN A 50 14.28 1.95 3.52
CA GLN A 50 14.71 3.22 2.96
C GLN A 50 13.72 3.71 1.91
N LEU A 51 13.46 5.02 1.83
CA LEU A 51 12.55 5.59 0.85
C LEU A 51 12.95 5.28 -0.61
N GLN A 52 14.25 5.14 -0.90
CA GLN A 52 14.73 4.77 -2.24
C GLN A 52 14.29 3.35 -2.67
N ASP A 53 13.98 2.50 -1.68
CA ASP A 53 13.52 1.13 -1.85
C ASP A 53 11.99 1.05 -1.78
N ILE A 54 11.31 2.20 -1.80
CA ILE A 54 9.85 2.33 -1.74
C ILE A 54 9.38 3.16 -2.91
N ARG A 55 8.31 2.73 -3.56
CA ARG A 55 7.65 3.54 -4.58
C ARG A 55 6.16 3.28 -4.61
N LYS A 56 5.44 4.24 -5.19
CA LYS A 56 4.05 4.01 -5.58
C LYS A 56 4.03 2.94 -6.68
N MET A 57 3.14 1.98 -6.52
CA MET A 57 2.89 0.93 -7.50
C MET A 57 2.41 1.55 -8.81
N ARG A 58 2.62 0.89 -9.95
CA ARG A 58 2.00 1.32 -11.21
C ARG A 58 0.50 1.06 -11.16
N LYS A 59 -0.29 1.88 -11.84
CA LYS A 59 -1.75 1.78 -11.83
C LYS A 59 -2.24 0.44 -12.37
N GLU A 60 -1.57 -0.08 -13.40
CA GLU A 60 -1.88 -1.38 -14.01
C GLU A 60 -1.64 -2.54 -13.03
N ASP A 61 -0.50 -2.50 -12.33
CA ASP A 61 -0.12 -3.50 -11.33
C ASP A 61 -1.07 -3.47 -10.13
N TYR A 62 -1.51 -2.27 -9.71
CA TYR A 62 -2.51 -2.09 -8.67
C TYR A 62 -3.87 -2.70 -9.06
N LEU A 63 -4.34 -2.44 -10.28
CA LEU A 63 -5.62 -2.99 -10.76
C LEU A 63 -5.57 -4.51 -10.87
N GLN A 64 -4.43 -5.08 -11.26
CA GLN A 64 -4.21 -6.52 -11.29
C GLN A 64 -4.21 -7.12 -9.87
N ASN A 65 -3.46 -6.54 -8.93
CA ASN A 65 -3.45 -6.97 -7.53
C ASN A 65 -4.87 -6.90 -6.91
N ARG A 66 -5.60 -5.80 -7.14
CA ARG A 66 -6.99 -5.64 -6.71
C ARG A 66 -7.86 -6.79 -7.21
N LYS A 67 -7.77 -7.11 -8.51
CA LYS A 67 -8.54 -8.18 -9.13
C LYS A 67 -8.25 -9.52 -8.45
N GLU A 68 -6.98 -9.87 -8.25
CA GLU A 68 -6.56 -11.11 -7.60
C GLU A 68 -7.06 -11.20 -6.14
N VAL A 69 -6.96 -10.11 -5.38
CA VAL A 69 -7.43 -10.06 -3.99
C VAL A 69 -8.95 -10.22 -3.93
N VAL A 70 -9.71 -9.56 -4.81
CA VAL A 70 -11.18 -9.70 -4.88
C VAL A 70 -11.58 -11.11 -5.31
N GLU A 71 -10.91 -11.70 -6.29
CA GLU A 71 -11.18 -13.08 -6.74
C GLU A 71 -10.92 -14.10 -5.63
N TRP A 72 -9.88 -13.90 -4.82
CA TRP A 72 -9.51 -14.83 -3.77
C TRP A 72 -10.32 -14.66 -2.48
N LEU A 73 -10.60 -13.42 -2.07
CA LEU A 73 -11.21 -13.10 -0.77
C LEU A 73 -12.70 -12.70 -0.87
N GLY A 74 -13.18 -12.34 -2.06
CA GLY A 74 -14.54 -11.85 -2.26
C GLY A 74 -14.87 -10.68 -1.33
N LYS A 75 -15.95 -10.82 -0.56
CA LYS A 75 -16.40 -9.79 0.41
C LYS A 75 -15.36 -9.45 1.49
N TRP A 76 -14.37 -10.31 1.73
CA TRP A 76 -13.32 -10.08 2.72
C TRP A 76 -12.18 -9.21 2.19
N ALA A 77 -12.16 -8.89 0.89
CA ALA A 77 -11.19 -7.98 0.30
C ALA A 77 -11.21 -6.58 0.96
N TYR A 78 -12.34 -6.17 1.53
CA TYR A 78 -12.45 -4.94 2.33
C TYR A 78 -11.47 -4.91 3.52
N ASN A 79 -11.20 -6.05 4.15
CA ASN A 79 -10.22 -6.15 5.24
C ASN A 79 -8.78 -5.92 4.76
N HIS A 80 -8.56 -5.92 3.44
CA HIS A 80 -7.32 -5.59 2.76
C HIS A 80 -7.42 -4.22 2.06
N GLY A 81 -8.26 -3.32 2.58
CA GLY A 81 -8.43 -1.94 2.12
C GLY A 81 -9.01 -1.78 0.72
N ILE A 82 -9.41 -2.88 0.05
CA ILE A 82 -10.01 -2.83 -1.28
C ILE A 82 -11.48 -2.44 -1.14
N HIS A 83 -11.86 -1.32 -1.76
CA HIS A 83 -13.24 -0.88 -1.80
C HIS A 83 -14.06 -1.76 -2.75
N GLU A 84 -15.36 -1.85 -2.48
CA GLU A 84 -16.30 -2.58 -3.35
C GLU A 84 -16.22 -2.06 -4.80
N ASN A 85 -16.15 -0.74 -4.95
CA ASN A 85 -16.03 -0.07 -6.24
C ASN A 85 -14.58 0.32 -6.55
N VAL A 86 -14.11 -0.06 -7.74
CA VAL A 86 -12.79 0.32 -8.26
C VAL A 86 -12.61 1.83 -8.38
N HIS A 87 -13.69 2.58 -8.58
CA HIS A 87 -13.64 4.03 -8.69
C HIS A 87 -13.15 4.71 -7.41
N ASP A 88 -13.58 4.22 -6.25
CA ASP A 88 -13.18 4.80 -4.96
C ASP A 88 -11.73 4.42 -4.63
N ASP A 89 -11.33 3.20 -4.97
CA ASP A 89 -9.93 2.76 -4.95
C ASP A 89 -9.03 3.65 -5.82
N LEU A 90 -9.47 3.99 -7.04
CA LEU A 90 -8.70 4.82 -7.96
C LEU A 90 -8.64 6.28 -7.53
N LYS A 91 -9.71 6.83 -6.96
CA LYS A 91 -9.66 8.18 -6.35
C LYS A 91 -8.60 8.25 -5.26
N LEU A 92 -8.56 7.26 -4.38
CA LEU A 92 -7.56 7.18 -3.33
C LEU A 92 -6.15 7.00 -3.94
N PHE A 93 -6.00 6.10 -4.92
CA PHE A 93 -4.76 5.90 -5.65
C PHE A 93 -4.21 7.19 -6.25
N ASP A 94 -5.05 7.97 -6.91
CA ASP A 94 -4.61 9.21 -7.55
C ASP A 94 -4.26 10.31 -6.52
N SER A 95 -4.69 10.18 -5.25
CA SER A 95 -4.40 11.15 -4.16
C SER A 95 -3.12 10.89 -3.36
N VAL A 96 -2.57 9.66 -3.38
CA VAL A 96 -1.47 9.27 -2.47
C VAL A 96 -0.06 9.68 -2.93
N ASP A 97 0.12 10.28 -4.12
CA ASP A 97 1.45 10.79 -4.52
C ASP A 97 1.96 11.93 -3.61
N ASP A 98 1.05 12.60 -2.92
CA ASP A 98 1.36 13.65 -1.94
C ASP A 98 2.04 13.09 -0.67
N LEU A 99 1.86 11.77 -0.42
CA LEU A 99 2.64 10.85 0.42
C LEU A 99 4.11 11.20 0.72
N MET A 100 4.87 11.20 -0.38
CA MET A 100 6.33 10.99 -0.37
C MET A 100 7.10 12.30 -0.59
N ARG A 101 6.41 13.45 -0.51
CA ARG A 101 6.95 14.78 -0.83
C ARG A 101 6.95 15.77 0.35
N SER A 102 6.54 15.36 1.54
CA SER A 102 6.54 16.20 2.74
C SER A 102 7.72 15.90 3.67
#